data_AF-A0A9P9YGF1-F1
#
_entry.id   AF-A0A9P9YGF1-F1
#
_cell.length_a   1.000
_cell.length_b   1.000
_cell.length_c   1.000
_cell.angle_alpha   90.00
_cell.angle_beta   90.00
_cell.angle_gamma   90.00
#
_symmetry.space_group_name_H-M   'P 1'
#
loop_
_entity.id
_entity.type
_entity.pdbx_description
1 polymer ?
#
loop_
_entity_poly.entity_id
_entity_poly.type
_entity_poly.pdbx_seq_one_letter_code
_entity_poly.pdbx_strand_id
1 'polypeptide(L)'
;MEELHKVGLFIDDIYRLRVENPILLGNKIKVKQECLKYSKNLKIFKKLAYNFCKVSELFAKDVDKEKLLGIGTQNQLKTISYQRQSEQQVFRNEIFEQTVELERLKMELQYMQR
;
A
#
# COMPACT_ATOMS: atom_id res chain seq x y z
N MET A 1 -23.02 64.52 -0.49
CA MET A 1 -22.54 63.12 -0.57
C MET A 1 -23.07 62.41 -1.80
N GLU A 2 -24.38 62.42 -2.07
CA GLU A 2 -24.95 61.79 -3.29
C GLU A 2 -24.46 62.41 -4.60
N GLU A 3 -24.28 63.73 -4.66
CA GLU A 3 -23.70 64.42 -5.84
C GLU A 3 -22.28 63.94 -6.17
N LEU A 4 -21.44 63.73 -5.14
CA LEU A 4 -20.08 63.19 -5.30
C LEU A 4 -20.10 61.74 -5.76
N HIS A 5 -21.00 60.93 -5.21
CA HIS A 5 -21.16 59.54 -5.63
C HIS A 5 -21.57 59.41 -7.11
N LYS A 6 -22.39 60.34 -7.64
CA LYS A 6 -22.79 60.35 -9.06
C LYS A 6 -21.61 60.55 -10.03
N VAL A 7 -20.56 61.25 -9.60
CA VAL A 7 -19.31 61.44 -10.36
C VAL A 7 -18.19 60.48 -9.93
N GLY A 8 -18.51 59.46 -9.12
CA GLY A 8 -17.57 58.41 -8.70
C GLY A 8 -16.56 58.87 -7.63
N LEU A 9 -16.87 59.93 -6.89
CA LEU A 9 -16.06 60.43 -5.79
C LEU A 9 -16.63 60.01 -4.44
N PHE A 10 -15.77 59.58 -3.53
CA PHE A 10 -16.12 59.05 -2.20
C PHE A 10 -15.38 59.82 -1.12
N ILE A 11 -15.95 59.93 0.08
CA ILE A 11 -15.26 60.47 1.25
C ILE A 11 -14.96 59.31 2.20
N ASP A 12 -13.75 59.24 2.72
CA ASP A 12 -13.35 58.21 3.69
C ASP A 12 -13.60 58.60 5.15
N ASP A 13 -13.27 57.68 6.07
CA ASP A 13 -13.48 57.82 7.51
C ASP A 13 -12.67 58.96 8.16
N ILE A 14 -11.71 59.56 7.43
CA ILE A 14 -10.91 60.71 7.85
C ILE A 14 -11.19 61.95 6.98
N TYR A 15 -12.35 62.00 6.34
CA TYR A 15 -12.85 63.11 5.53
C TYR A 15 -12.00 63.46 4.29
N ARG A 16 -11.26 62.50 3.74
CA ARG A 16 -10.50 62.70 2.48
C ARG A 16 -11.33 62.27 1.28
N LEU A 17 -11.26 63.08 0.22
CA LEU A 17 -11.83 62.78 -1.08
C LEU A 17 -11.03 61.66 -1.77
N ARG A 18 -11.73 60.64 -2.27
CA ARG A 18 -11.18 59.46 -2.95
C ARG A 18 -11.91 59.22 -4.27
N VAL A 19 -11.17 58.69 -5.24
CA VAL A 19 -11.71 58.29 -6.56
C VAL A 19 -12.19 56.84 -6.54
N GLU A 20 -11.86 56.07 -5.50
CA GLU A 20 -12.29 54.69 -5.32
C GLU A 20 -13.00 54.53 -3.98
N ASN A 21 -14.09 53.75 -3.98
CA ASN A 21 -14.87 53.47 -2.78
C ASN A 21 -13.98 52.75 -1.74
N PRO A 22 -13.76 53.34 -0.56
CA PRO A 22 -12.85 52.81 0.45
C PRO A 22 -13.26 51.42 0.97
N ILE A 23 -14.57 51.12 1.02
CA ILE A 23 -15.09 49.80 1.42
C ILE A 23 -14.74 48.75 0.37
N LEU A 24 -14.93 49.07 -0.91
CA LEU A 24 -14.58 48.18 -2.02
C LEU A 24 -13.07 47.94 -2.09
N LEU A 25 -12.26 48.95 -1.82
CA LEU A 25 -10.79 48.82 -1.75
C LEU A 25 -10.36 47.86 -0.62
N GLY A 26 -10.95 47.99 0.58
CA GLY A 26 -10.70 47.08 1.70
C GLY A 26 -11.05 45.63 1.36
N ASN A 27 -12.22 45.41 0.74
CA ASN A 27 -12.65 44.10 0.29
C ASN A 27 -11.73 43.52 -0.79
N LYS A 28 -11.29 44.32 -1.77
CA LYS A 28 -10.33 43.90 -2.80
C LYS A 28 -9.00 43.43 -2.19
N ILE A 29 -8.48 44.17 -1.20
CA ILE A 29 -7.24 43.80 -0.50
C ILE A 29 -7.42 42.48 0.25
N LYS A 30 -8.54 42.32 0.96
CA LYS A 30 -8.85 41.08 1.69
C LYS A 30 -8.93 39.86 0.77
N VAL A 31 -9.68 39.97 -0.34
CA VAL A 31 -9.77 38.89 -1.35
C VAL A 31 -8.40 38.56 -1.92
N LYS A 32 -7.58 39.57 -2.24
CA LYS A 32 -6.20 39.35 -2.72
C LYS A 32 -5.37 38.55 -1.71
N GLN A 33 -5.44 38.88 -0.42
CA GLN A 33 -4.73 38.16 0.64
C GLN A 33 -5.23 36.72 0.79
N GLU A 34 -6.55 36.51 0.75
CA GLU A 34 -7.16 35.18 0.81
C GLU A 34 -6.74 34.31 -0.39
N CYS A 35 -6.74 34.86 -1.60
CA CYS A 35 -6.26 34.17 -2.80
C CYS A 35 -4.78 33.77 -2.69
N LEU A 36 -3.93 34.64 -2.13
CA LEU A 36 -2.52 34.32 -1.91
C LEU A 36 -2.34 33.20 -0.88
N LYS A 37 -3.10 33.25 0.22
CA LYS A 37 -3.11 32.18 1.24
C LYS A 37 -3.60 30.86 0.65
N TYR A 38 -4.68 30.89 -0.13
CA TYR A 38 -5.21 29.73 -0.82
C TYR A 38 -4.17 29.13 -1.78
N SER A 39 -3.53 29.96 -2.60
CA SER A 39 -2.48 29.52 -3.53
C SER A 39 -1.31 28.84 -2.80
N LYS A 40 -0.87 29.41 -1.67
CA LYS A 40 0.17 28.80 -0.83
C LYS A 40 -0.27 27.44 -0.27
N ASN A 41 -1.48 27.37 0.28
CA ASN A 41 -2.02 26.12 0.84
C ASN A 41 -2.19 25.05 -0.25
N LEU A 42 -2.66 25.43 -1.43
CA LEU A 42 -2.81 24.52 -2.57
C LEU A 42 -1.46 23.95 -3.02
N LYS A 43 -0.40 24.75 -3.03
CA LYS A 43 0.96 24.27 -3.33
C LYS A 43 1.44 23.23 -2.31
N ILE A 44 1.20 23.48 -1.02
CA ILE A 44 1.54 22.54 0.06
C ILE A 44 0.76 21.24 -0.11
N PHE A 45 -0.55 21.34 -0.34
CA PHE A 45 -1.42 20.18 -0.57
C PHE A 45 -0.96 19.34 -1.77
N LYS A 46 -0.67 19.99 -2.91
CA LYS A 46 -0.14 19.30 -4.10
C LYS A 46 1.15 18.54 -3.80
N LYS A 47 2.07 19.14 -3.05
CA LYS A 47 3.32 18.48 -2.64
C LYS A 47 3.05 17.27 -1.74
N LEU A 48 2.12 17.40 -0.80
CA LEU A 48 1.75 16.32 0.12
C LEU A 48 1.09 15.16 -0.62
N ALA A 49 0.15 15.44 -1.52
CA ALA A 49 -0.50 14.44 -2.37
C ALA A 49 0.52 13.69 -3.24
N TYR A 50 1.44 14.41 -3.88
CA TYR A 50 2.51 13.80 -4.68
C TYR A 50 3.41 12.88 -3.84
N ASN A 51 3.84 13.34 -2.67
CA ASN A 51 4.65 12.53 -1.76
C ASN A 51 3.89 11.29 -1.28
N PHE A 52 2.60 11.43 -0.98
CA PHE A 52 1.75 10.32 -0.57
C PHE A 52 1.64 9.27 -1.68
N CYS A 53 1.37 9.67 -2.92
CA CYS A 53 1.36 8.75 -4.06
C CYS A 53 2.68 8.00 -4.19
N LYS A 54 3.82 8.70 -4.09
CA LYS A 54 5.14 8.08 -4.17
C LYS A 54 5.37 7.03 -3.06
N VAL A 55 4.99 7.35 -1.82
CA VAL A 55 5.10 6.41 -0.70
C VAL A 55 4.17 5.21 -0.92
N SER A 56 2.95 5.45 -1.39
CA SER A 56 1.98 4.38 -1.66
C SER A 56 2.46 3.43 -2.76
N GLU A 57 3.10 3.94 -3.81
CA GLU A 57 3.67 3.12 -4.89
C GLU A 57 4.83 2.26 -4.41
N LEU A 58 5.71 2.81 -3.56
CA LEU A 58 6.81 2.06 -2.96
C LEU A 58 6.28 0.96 -2.03
N PHE A 59 5.32 1.32 -1.17
CA PHE A 59 4.71 0.36 -0.25
C PHE A 59 4.00 -0.78 -0.99
N ALA A 60 3.29 -0.48 -2.08
CA ALA A 60 2.66 -1.52 -2.90
C ALA A 60 3.69 -2.51 -3.46
N LYS A 61 4.83 -2.02 -3.97
CA LYS A 61 5.92 -2.87 -4.47
C LYS A 61 6.52 -3.76 -3.37
N ASP A 62 6.72 -3.20 -2.18
CA ASP A 62 7.27 -3.95 -1.05
C ASP A 62 6.30 -5.05 -0.59
N VAL A 63 4.99 -4.74 -0.51
CA VAL A 63 3.96 -5.73 -0.18
C VAL A 63 3.91 -6.86 -1.21
N ASP A 64 3.95 -6.55 -2.50
CA ASP A 64 3.94 -7.56 -3.56
C ASP A 64 5.18 -8.46 -3.50
N LYS A 65 6.35 -7.87 -3.24
CA LYS A 65 7.60 -8.60 -3.07
C LYS A 65 7.53 -9.59 -1.91
N GLU A 66 7.13 -9.12 -0.72
CA GLU A 66 7.03 -9.98 0.47
C GLU A 66 5.96 -11.05 0.32
N LYS A 67 4.84 -10.73 -0.34
CA LYS A 67 3.80 -11.72 -0.68
C LYS A 67 4.36 -12.84 -1.57
N LEU A 68 5.12 -12.50 -2.61
CA LEU A 68 5.74 -13.49 -3.49
C LEU A 68 6.76 -14.36 -2.75
N LEU A 69 7.57 -13.77 -1.87
CA LEU A 69 8.50 -14.51 -1.01
C LEU A 69 7.78 -15.48 -0.06
N GLY A 70 6.68 -15.04 0.56
CA GLY A 70 5.85 -15.87 1.41
C GLY A 70 5.24 -17.06 0.65
N ILE A 71 4.67 -16.83 -0.53
CA ILE A 71 4.14 -17.89 -1.41
C ILE A 71 5.25 -18.87 -1.82
N GLY A 72 6.43 -18.35 -2.21
CA GLY A 72 7.58 -19.16 -2.60
C GLY A 72 8.02 -20.10 -1.48
N THR A 73 8.17 -19.56 -0.26
CA THR A 73 8.55 -20.34 0.93
C THR A 73 7.50 -21.40 1.25
N GLN A 74 6.22 -21.05 1.21
CA GLN A 74 5.13 -22.00 1.47
C GLN A 74 5.12 -23.14 0.44
N ASN A 75 5.34 -22.85 -0.83
CA ASN A 75 5.39 -23.86 -1.88
C ASN A 75 6.59 -24.79 -1.73
N GLN A 76 7.76 -24.26 -1.34
CA GLN A 76 8.93 -25.08 -1.04
C GLN A 76 8.66 -26.04 0.11
N LEU A 77 8.07 -25.55 1.22
CA LEU A 77 7.73 -26.39 2.37
C LEU A 77 6.72 -27.49 2.00
N LYS A 78 5.69 -27.16 1.21
CA LYS A 78 4.73 -28.16 0.70
C LYS A 78 5.43 -29.22 -0.14
N THR A 79 6.32 -28.81 -1.04
CA THR A 79 7.08 -29.73 -1.91
C THR A 79 7.94 -30.69 -1.09
N ILE A 80 8.69 -30.16 -0.10
CA ILE A 80 9.50 -30.97 0.82
C ILE A 80 8.61 -31.95 1.59
N SER A 81 7.44 -31.50 2.06
CA SER A 81 6.50 -32.35 2.77
C SER A 81 5.99 -33.51 1.89
N TYR A 82 5.63 -33.23 0.64
CA TYR A 82 5.19 -34.26 -0.31
C TYR A 82 6.31 -35.26 -0.64
N GLN A 83 7.54 -34.76 -0.86
CA GLN A 83 8.71 -35.62 -1.10
C GLN A 83 8.95 -36.56 0.08
N ARG A 84 8.97 -36.04 1.31
CA ARG A 84 9.13 -36.86 2.53
C ARG A 84 8.03 -37.90 2.67
N GLN A 85 6.78 -37.54 2.39
CA GLN A 85 5.67 -38.49 2.44
C GLN A 85 5.83 -39.61 1.42
N SER A 86 6.25 -39.27 0.20
CA SER A 86 6.51 -40.23 -0.87
C SER A 86 7.66 -41.18 -0.48
N GLU A 87 8.77 -40.65 0.03
CA GLU A 87 9.91 -41.45 0.51
C GLU A 87 9.49 -42.41 1.62
N GLN A 88 8.72 -41.94 2.61
CA GLN A 88 8.19 -42.80 3.66
C GLN A 88 7.32 -43.93 3.12
N GLN A 89 6.52 -43.67 2.09
CA GLN A 89 5.70 -44.70 1.46
C GLN A 89 6.56 -45.75 0.75
N VAL A 90 7.61 -45.31 0.04
CA VAL A 90 8.58 -46.22 -0.59
C VAL A 90 9.24 -47.11 0.46
N PHE A 91 9.78 -46.54 1.53
CA PHE A 91 10.41 -47.33 2.60
C PHE A 91 9.45 -48.32 3.26
N ARG A 92 8.17 -47.94 3.47
CA ARG A 92 7.17 -48.86 4.01
C ARG A 92 6.91 -50.05 3.09
N ASN A 93 6.84 -49.80 1.79
CA ASN A 93 6.65 -50.86 0.80
C ASN A 93 7.86 -51.80 0.77
N GLU A 94 9.08 -51.27 0.74
CA GLU A 94 10.31 -52.06 0.77
C GLU A 94 10.43 -52.92 2.03
N ILE A 95 10.14 -52.34 3.21
CA ILE A 95 10.12 -53.08 4.48
C ILE A 95 9.09 -54.21 4.41
N PHE A 96 7.90 -53.94 3.87
CA PHE A 96 6.85 -54.95 3.73
C PHE A 96 7.29 -56.10 2.83
N GLU A 97 7.84 -55.80 1.65
CA GLU A 97 8.35 -56.81 0.70
C GLU A 97 9.44 -57.68 1.34
N GLN A 98 10.43 -57.05 2.00
CA GLN A 98 11.50 -57.77 2.68
C GLN A 98 10.98 -58.64 3.83
N THR A 99 9.98 -58.16 4.57
CA THR A 99 9.37 -58.91 5.68
C THR A 99 8.65 -60.15 5.16
N VAL A 100 7.90 -60.02 4.07
CA VAL A 100 7.19 -61.15 3.43
C VAL A 100 8.19 -62.18 2.93
N GLU A 101 9.25 -61.74 2.25
CA GLU A 101 10.29 -62.66 1.73
C GLU A 101 11.03 -63.38 2.86
N LEU A 102 11.33 -62.68 3.95
CA LEU A 102 11.96 -63.26 5.13
C LEU A 102 11.08 -64.33 5.80
N GLU A 103 9.77 -64.08 5.92
CA GLU A 103 8.82 -65.09 6.42
C GLU A 103 8.72 -66.31 5.49
N ARG A 104 8.74 -66.10 4.17
CA ARG A 104 8.81 -67.20 3.18
C ARG A 104 10.04 -68.07 3.39
N LEU A 105 11.22 -67.46 3.47
CA LEU A 105 12.49 -68.17 3.66
C LEU A 105 12.55 -68.92 5.00
N LYS A 106 11.98 -68.34 6.07
CA LYS A 106 11.86 -69.04 7.37
C LYS A 106 11.00 -70.30 7.27
N MET A 107 9.86 -70.23 6.58
CA MET A 107 9.00 -71.40 6.37
C MET A 107 9.71 -72.48 5.55
N GLU A 108 10.42 -72.10 4.48
CA GLU A 108 11.21 -73.03 3.67
C GLU A 108 12.32 -73.71 4.49
N LEU A 109 13.05 -72.94 5.31
CA LEU A 109 14.09 -73.48 6.20
C LEU A 109 13.49 -74.47 7.21
N GLN A 110 12.37 -74.11 7.84
CA GLN A 110 11.67 -75.00 8.77
C GLN A 110 11.21 -76.30 8.11
N TYR A 111 10.81 -76.24 6.83
CA TYR A 111 10.43 -77.42 6.06
C TYR A 111 11.62 -78.33 5.79
N MET A 112 12.78 -77.78 5.42
CA MET A 112 13.98 -78.58 5.15
C MET A 112 14.65 -79.19 6.41
N GLN A 113 14.34 -78.64 7.59
CA GLN A 113 14.85 -79.13 8.88
C GLN A 113 13.96 -80.21 9.51
N ARG A 114 12.83 -80.57 8.89
CA ARG A 114 11.98 -81.71 9.26
C ARG A 114 12.37 -82.94 8.45
#